data_AF-A0A381AYR1-F1
#
_entry.id   AF-A0A381AYR1-F1
#
_cell.length_a   1.000
_cell.length_b   1.000
_cell.length_c   1.000
_cell.angle_alpha   90.00
_cell.angle_beta   90.00
_cell.angle_gamma   90.00
#
_symmetry.space_group_name_H-M   'P 1'
#
loop_
_entity.id
_entity.type
_entity.pdbx_description
1 polymer ?
#
loop_
_entity_poly.entity_id
_entity_poly.type
_entity_poly.pdbx_seq_one_letter_code
_entity_poly.pdbx_strand_id
1 'polypeptide(L)'
;MAGGQFVYHAGDRLWMADKGGRFKELPTGVHQGKLYPRLSALPEPWTEKITPEDNPARVLLETFRKWTWTRPEIDPLLLLGWIGNAFLGGALDWRSAVLLLGDRSTGKSTLQKALHAIFGEALFKSADTTAAGIYQAMGHDARPVALDELEPDSDPRKLQNVVHLMRTSASGDVGNRGGPTRVRPRNSRCTRPSCFPRSTTRCTARRT
;
A
#
# COMPACT_ATOMS: atom_id res chain seq x y z
N MET A 1 -10.47 23.12 2.20
CA MET A 1 -10.14 22.05 3.17
C MET A 1 -9.27 22.67 4.26
N ALA A 2 -9.66 22.58 5.53
CA ALA A 2 -8.73 23.04 6.56
C ALA A 2 -7.50 22.12 6.52
N GLY A 3 -6.28 22.68 6.63
CA GLY A 3 -5.06 21.88 6.58
C GLY A 3 -5.07 20.81 7.67
N GLY A 4 -5.04 19.53 7.27
CA GLY A 4 -5.06 18.37 8.18
C GLY A 4 -6.23 17.41 8.03
N GLN A 5 -7.15 17.62 7.08
CA GLN A 5 -8.22 16.64 6.80
C GLN A 5 -7.71 15.48 5.95
N PHE A 6 -8.09 14.25 6.31
CA PHE A 6 -7.78 13.05 5.52
C PHE A 6 -8.58 13.07 4.21
N VAL A 7 -7.87 12.83 3.10
CA VAL A 7 -8.45 12.78 1.76
C VAL A 7 -8.08 11.43 1.15
N TYR A 8 -9.09 10.66 0.78
CA TYR A 8 -8.96 9.42 0.02
C TYR A 8 -9.34 9.67 -1.43
N HIS A 9 -8.47 9.26 -2.35
CA HIS A 9 -8.69 9.42 -3.79
C HIS A 9 -9.22 8.11 -4.38
N ALA A 10 -10.53 8.01 -4.61
CA ALA A 10 -11.15 6.82 -5.20
C ALA A 10 -11.05 6.77 -6.74
N GLY A 11 -10.31 7.69 -7.34
CA GLY A 11 -9.96 7.67 -8.76
C GLY A 11 -10.84 8.60 -9.57
N ASP A 12 -12.14 8.35 -9.58
CA ASP A 12 -13.14 9.21 -10.21
C ASP A 12 -13.69 10.30 -9.28
N ARG A 13 -13.52 10.12 -7.97
CA ARG A 13 -13.96 11.05 -6.92
C ARG A 13 -12.99 11.09 -5.73
N LEU A 14 -13.20 12.09 -4.88
CA LEU A 14 -12.47 12.31 -3.65
C LEU A 14 -13.39 12.14 -2.44
N TRP A 15 -12.87 11.54 -1.39
CA TRP A 15 -13.56 11.36 -0.12
C TRP A 15 -12.79 12.09 0.97
N MET A 16 -13.45 13.01 1.66
CA MET A 16 -12.89 13.68 2.83
C MET A 16 -13.49 13.11 4.10
N ALA A 17 -12.67 12.76 5.08
CA ALA A 17 -13.15 12.47 6.42
C ALA A 17 -13.18 13.77 7.25
N ASP A 18 -14.30 14.03 7.93
CA ASP A 18 -14.36 15.05 8.97
C ASP A 18 -13.72 14.55 10.29
N LYS A 19 -13.59 15.43 11.29
CA LYS A 19 -13.04 15.06 12.60
C LYS A 19 -13.93 14.04 13.37
N GLY A 20 -15.18 13.87 12.96
CA GLY A 20 -16.13 12.92 13.51
C GLY A 20 -16.18 11.58 12.75
N GLY A 21 -15.30 11.38 11.76
CA GLY A 21 -15.23 10.17 10.95
C GLY A 21 -16.30 10.05 9.87
N ARG A 22 -17.07 11.11 9.57
CA ARG A 22 -18.04 11.11 8.47
C ARG A 22 -17.33 11.43 7.16
N PHE A 23 -17.65 10.66 6.13
CA PHE A 23 -17.14 10.88 4.80
C PHE A 23 -18.02 11.87 4.02
N LYS A 24 -17.37 12.80 3.32
CA LYS A 24 -17.99 13.71 2.37
C LYS A 24 -17.35 13.53 1.00
N GLU A 25 -18.18 13.35 -0.01
CA GLU A 25 -17.76 13.27 -1.40
C GLU A 25 -17.40 14.65 -1.97
N LEU A 26 -16.38 14.67 -2.83
CA LEU A 26 -15.97 15.80 -3.65
C LEU A 26 -15.59 15.33 -5.06
N PRO A 27 -15.84 16.15 -6.10
CA PRO A 27 -15.39 15.84 -7.45
C PRO A 27 -13.86 15.96 -7.56
N THR A 28 -13.26 15.23 -8.51
CA THR A 28 -11.85 15.44 -8.91
C THR A 28 -11.66 16.84 -9.48
N GLY A 29 -10.44 17.38 -9.37
CA GLY A 29 -10.13 18.73 -9.84
C GLY A 29 -9.05 19.41 -9.01
N VAL A 30 -8.99 20.74 -9.09
CA VAL A 30 -8.05 21.53 -8.30
C VAL A 30 -8.69 21.90 -6.97
N HIS A 31 -8.14 21.36 -5.89
CA HIS A 31 -8.54 21.69 -4.52
C HIS A 31 -7.34 22.27 -3.78
N GLN A 32 -7.45 23.54 -3.35
CA GLN A 32 -6.39 24.22 -2.60
C GLN A 32 -5.03 24.26 -3.30
N GLY A 33 -5.03 24.51 -4.61
CA GLY A 33 -3.80 24.53 -5.41
C GLY A 33 -3.17 23.16 -5.65
N LYS A 34 -3.81 22.07 -5.23
CA LYS A 34 -3.41 20.69 -5.54
C LYS A 34 -4.34 20.12 -6.59
N LEU A 35 -3.77 19.56 -7.65
CA LEU A 35 -4.51 18.87 -8.70
C LEU A 35 -4.75 17.42 -8.30
N TYR A 36 -6.01 17.02 -8.31
CA TYR A 36 -6.46 15.64 -8.17
C TYR A 36 -7.04 15.19 -9.51
N PRO A 37 -6.25 14.51 -10.37
CA PRO A 37 -6.70 14.12 -11.69
C PRO A 37 -7.74 13.01 -11.61
N ARG A 38 -8.60 12.92 -12.61
CA ARG A 38 -9.48 11.75 -12.76
C ARG A 38 -8.65 10.54 -13.20
N LEU A 39 -8.77 9.45 -12.46
CA LEU A 39 -8.12 8.16 -12.70
C LEU A 39 -9.18 7.06 -12.80
N SER A 40 -8.75 5.82 -13.03
CA SER A 40 -9.63 4.65 -12.94
C SER A 40 -10.25 4.55 -11.56
N ALA A 41 -11.53 4.22 -11.50
CA ALA A 41 -12.24 4.08 -10.24
C ALA A 41 -11.60 2.97 -9.37
N LEU A 42 -11.46 3.27 -8.09
CA LEU A 42 -10.96 2.41 -7.03
C LEU A 42 -12.08 2.13 -6.03
N PRO A 43 -11.96 1.08 -5.21
CA PRO A 43 -12.90 0.82 -4.14
C PRO A 43 -13.15 2.06 -3.27
N GLU A 44 -14.43 2.38 -3.07
CA GLU A 44 -14.87 3.51 -2.26
C GLU A 44 -14.91 3.14 -0.77
N PRO A 45 -14.71 4.12 0.14
CA PRO A 45 -14.83 3.87 1.57
C PRO A 45 -16.28 3.56 1.94
N TRP A 46 -16.45 2.64 2.90
CA TRP A 46 -17.75 2.38 3.50
C TRP A 46 -18.20 3.60 4.32
N THR A 47 -19.41 4.11 4.06
CA THR A 47 -19.90 5.38 4.62
C THR A 47 -20.76 5.22 5.88
N GLU A 48 -21.27 4.01 6.11
CA GLU A 48 -22.11 3.72 7.27
C GLU A 48 -21.29 3.26 8.48
N LYS A 49 -21.87 3.36 9.66
CA LYS A 49 -21.23 2.83 10.87
C LYS A 49 -21.21 1.30 10.81
N ILE A 50 -20.03 0.72 10.99
CA ILE A 50 -19.85 -0.73 11.07
C ILE A 50 -20.17 -1.17 12.50
N THR A 51 -21.14 -2.07 12.65
CA THR A 51 -21.46 -2.72 13.93
C THR A 51 -20.41 -3.80 14.25
N PRO A 52 -20.25 -4.22 15.52
CA PRO A 52 -19.39 -5.36 15.85
C PRO A 52 -19.75 -6.65 15.11
N GLU A 53 -21.02 -6.84 14.79
CA GLU A 53 -21.58 -8.01 14.09
C GLU A 53 -21.19 -8.00 12.60
N ASP A 54 -21.24 -6.82 11.97
CA ASP A 54 -20.92 -6.63 10.56
C ASP A 54 -19.43 -6.35 10.32
N ASN A 55 -18.59 -6.48 11.35
CA ASN A 55 -17.17 -6.11 11.25
C ASN A 55 -16.39 -7.13 10.39
N PRO A 56 -15.96 -6.76 9.16
CA PRO A 56 -15.27 -7.67 8.26
C PRO A 56 -13.91 -8.11 8.81
N ALA A 57 -13.31 -7.32 9.71
CA ALA A 57 -12.03 -7.64 10.33
C ALA A 57 -12.08 -8.96 11.11
N ARG A 58 -13.22 -9.31 11.72
CA ARG A 58 -13.41 -10.59 12.44
C ARG A 58 -13.33 -11.77 11.47
N VAL A 59 -14.09 -11.70 10.38
CA VAL A 59 -14.13 -12.75 9.34
C VAL A 59 -12.76 -12.89 8.67
N LEU A 60 -12.09 -11.78 8.38
CA LEU A 60 -10.75 -11.76 7.81
C LEU A 60 -9.71 -12.37 8.76
N LEU A 61 -9.76 -12.02 10.05
CA LEU A 61 -8.83 -12.57 11.05
C LEU A 61 -8.97 -14.09 11.17
N GLU A 62 -10.20 -14.59 11.32
CA GLU A 62 -10.48 -16.03 11.38
C GLU A 62 -10.08 -16.74 10.09
N THR A 63 -10.19 -16.06 8.95
CA THR A 63 -9.70 -16.58 7.68
C THR A 63 -8.17 -16.68 7.67
N PHE A 64 -7.45 -15.61 8.02
CA PHE A 64 -5.99 -15.59 8.03
C PHE A 64 -5.38 -16.54 9.06
N ARG A 65 -6.07 -16.83 10.16
CA ARG A 65 -5.68 -17.86 11.13
C ARG A 65 -5.58 -19.27 10.55
N LYS A 66 -6.20 -19.55 9.40
CA LYS A 66 -6.15 -20.87 8.73
C LYS A 66 -4.81 -21.21 8.08
N TRP A 67 -3.92 -20.22 7.90
CA TRP A 67 -2.56 -20.47 7.43
C TRP A 67 -1.64 -20.88 8.58
N THR A 68 -0.61 -21.70 8.33
CA THR A 68 0.33 -22.07 9.39
C THR A 68 1.37 -20.98 9.57
N TRP A 69 1.15 -20.08 10.52
CA TRP A 69 2.10 -19.03 10.84
C TRP A 69 3.18 -19.51 11.80
N THR A 70 4.36 -18.89 11.76
CA THR A 70 5.37 -19.10 12.81
C THR A 70 4.90 -18.60 14.16
N ARG A 71 4.14 -17.50 14.20
CA ARG A 71 3.47 -17.01 15.40
C ARG A 71 1.96 -16.93 15.14
N PRO A 72 1.21 -18.03 15.36
CA PRO A 72 -0.22 -18.12 15.05
C PRO A 72 -1.09 -17.02 15.68
N GLU A 73 -0.71 -16.53 16.86
CA GLU A 73 -1.49 -15.48 17.55
C GLU A 73 -1.20 -14.06 17.04
N ILE A 74 0.00 -13.83 16.49
CA ILE A 74 0.50 -12.47 16.21
C ILE A 74 0.53 -12.19 14.71
N ASP A 75 1.03 -13.12 13.91
CA ASP A 75 1.26 -12.88 12.48
C ASP A 75 -0.04 -12.60 11.69
N PRO A 76 -1.17 -13.31 11.93
CA PRO A 76 -2.46 -12.96 11.30
C PRO A 76 -2.94 -11.56 11.68
N LEU A 77 -2.73 -11.16 12.94
CA LEU A 77 -3.15 -9.85 13.44
C LEU A 77 -2.30 -8.74 12.81
N LEU A 78 -1.00 -8.95 12.68
CA LEU A 78 -0.09 -8.03 11.99
C LEU A 78 -0.45 -7.89 10.51
N LEU A 79 -0.82 -8.98 9.84
CA LEU A 79 -1.28 -8.92 8.45
C LEU A 79 -2.58 -8.12 8.33
N LEU A 80 -3.54 -8.34 9.24
CA LEU A 80 -4.79 -7.60 9.26
C LEU A 80 -4.58 -6.09 9.52
N GLY A 81 -3.72 -5.74 10.48
CA GLY A 81 -3.34 -4.34 10.75
C GLY A 81 -2.64 -3.70 9.54
N TRP A 82 -1.79 -4.45 8.85
CA TRP A 82 -1.16 -3.99 7.62
C TRP A 82 -2.19 -3.70 6.51
N ILE A 83 -3.24 -4.52 6.38
CA ILE A 83 -4.31 -4.27 5.39
C ILE A 83 -4.99 -2.91 5.65
N GLY A 84 -5.30 -2.61 6.92
CA GLY A 84 -5.85 -1.29 7.30
C GLY A 84 -4.90 -0.14 6.94
N ASN A 85 -3.61 -0.26 7.29
CA ASN A 85 -2.61 0.75 6.96
C ASN A 85 -2.42 0.93 5.44
N ALA A 86 -2.53 -0.15 4.67
CA ALA A 86 -2.37 -0.13 3.22
C ALA A 86 -3.44 0.71 2.52
N PHE A 87 -4.68 0.73 3.01
CA PHE A 87 -5.75 1.60 2.50
C PHE A 87 -5.52 3.09 2.83
N LEU A 88 -4.87 3.39 3.96
CA LEU A 88 -4.54 4.77 4.34
C LEU A 88 -3.33 5.31 3.56
N GLY A 89 -2.38 4.43 3.25
CA GLY A 89 -1.28 4.67 2.30
C GLY A 89 -0.59 6.03 2.46
N GLY A 90 -0.84 6.93 1.52
CA GLY A 90 -0.24 8.28 1.45
C GLY A 90 -0.54 9.21 2.63
N ALA A 91 -1.53 8.90 3.47
CA ALA A 91 -1.87 9.69 4.64
C ALA A 91 -1.04 9.37 5.88
N LEU A 92 -0.37 8.22 5.90
CA LEU A 92 0.53 7.85 6.99
C LEU A 92 1.92 8.46 6.75
N ASP A 93 2.52 8.95 7.83
CA ASP A 93 3.92 9.39 7.83
C ASP A 93 4.86 8.20 7.56
N TRP A 94 4.50 7.04 8.12
CA TRP A 94 5.25 5.80 7.94
C TRP A 94 4.38 4.69 7.36
N ARG A 95 4.80 4.11 6.23
CA ARG A 95 4.09 3.01 5.58
C ARG A 95 4.70 1.68 5.98
N SER A 96 3.94 0.89 6.73
CA SER A 96 4.29 -0.49 7.05
C SER A 96 4.32 -1.34 5.79
N ALA A 97 5.28 -2.24 5.71
CA ALA A 97 5.39 -3.19 4.62
C ALA A 97 5.64 -4.59 5.17
N VAL A 98 5.01 -5.59 4.55
CA VAL A 98 5.02 -6.98 5.01
C VAL A 98 5.79 -7.82 4.02
N LEU A 99 6.74 -8.60 4.54
CA LEU A 99 7.44 -9.61 3.76
C LEU A 99 6.89 -10.99 4.16
N LEU A 100 6.19 -11.62 3.22
CA LEU A 100 5.69 -12.99 3.38
C LEU A 100 6.78 -13.97 2.96
N LEU A 101 7.36 -14.64 3.96
CA LEU A 101 8.37 -15.67 3.77
C LEU A 101 7.74 -17.05 3.96
N GLY A 102 8.08 -18.01 3.12
CA GLY A 102 7.57 -19.37 3.22
C GLY A 102 8.13 -20.21 2.08
N ASP A 103 8.36 -21.48 2.36
CA ASP A 103 8.86 -22.43 1.36
C ASP A 103 7.82 -22.64 0.25
N ARG A 104 8.22 -23.31 -0.84
CA ARG A 104 7.28 -23.75 -1.87
C ARG A 104 6.18 -24.61 -1.26
N SER A 105 4.96 -24.50 -1.80
CA SER A 105 3.77 -25.27 -1.39
C SER A 105 3.17 -24.92 -0.02
N THR A 106 3.54 -23.78 0.55
CA THR A 106 3.03 -23.28 1.85
C THR A 106 1.75 -22.45 1.75
N GLY A 107 1.16 -22.32 0.56
CA GLY A 107 -0.06 -21.54 0.36
C GLY A 107 0.15 -20.02 0.30
N LYS A 108 1.39 -19.53 0.15
CA LYS A 108 1.73 -18.11 -0.06
C LYS A 108 0.97 -17.52 -1.25
N SER A 109 0.95 -18.21 -2.38
CA SER A 109 0.22 -17.76 -3.58
C SER A 109 -1.29 -17.68 -3.34
N THR A 110 -1.85 -18.57 -2.51
CA THR A 110 -3.26 -18.52 -2.12
C THR A 110 -3.55 -17.33 -1.21
N LEU A 111 -2.64 -17.02 -0.27
CA LEU A 111 -2.75 -15.84 0.58
C LEU A 111 -2.68 -14.55 -0.25
N GLN A 112 -1.75 -14.45 -1.20
CA GLN A 112 -1.67 -13.31 -2.12
C GLN A 112 -2.93 -13.15 -2.97
N LYS A 113 -3.55 -14.26 -3.43
CA LYS A 113 -4.86 -14.20 -4.12
C LYS A 113 -5.95 -13.66 -3.20
N ALA A 114 -5.98 -14.06 -1.94
CA ALA A 114 -6.93 -13.53 -0.96
C ALA A 114 -6.71 -12.03 -0.73
N LEU A 115 -5.45 -11.57 -0.58
CA LEU A 115 -5.13 -10.15 -0.49
C LEU A 115 -5.57 -9.37 -1.73
N HIS A 116 -5.32 -9.90 -2.92
CA HIS A 116 -5.79 -9.31 -4.16
C HIS A 116 -7.31 -9.21 -4.23
N ALA A 117 -8.05 -10.20 -3.73
CA ALA A 117 -9.51 -10.15 -3.67
C ALA A 117 -10.02 -9.07 -2.70
N ILE A 118 -9.29 -8.79 -1.61
CA ILE A 118 -9.65 -7.76 -0.62
C ILE A 118 -9.40 -6.36 -1.17
N PHE A 119 -8.25 -6.12 -1.79
CA PHE A 119 -7.90 -4.79 -2.30
C PHE A 119 -8.48 -4.49 -3.69
N GLY A 120 -8.73 -5.51 -4.52
CA GLY A 120 -9.09 -5.33 -5.91
C GLY A 120 -8.10 -4.43 -6.66
N GLU A 121 -8.62 -3.48 -7.43
CA GLU A 121 -7.84 -2.49 -8.21
C GLU A 121 -7.00 -1.53 -7.36
N ALA A 122 -7.22 -1.47 -6.04
CA ALA A 122 -6.39 -0.68 -5.14
C ALA A 122 -4.99 -1.27 -4.96
N LEU A 123 -4.78 -2.57 -5.21
CA LEU A 123 -3.47 -3.20 -5.09
C LEU A 123 -2.76 -3.25 -6.42
N PHE A 124 -1.62 -2.57 -6.52
CA PHE A 124 -0.72 -2.77 -7.65
C PHE A 124 0.02 -4.11 -7.48
N LYS A 125 -0.34 -5.10 -8.30
CA LYS A 125 0.30 -6.41 -8.33
C LYS A 125 1.29 -6.51 -9.49
N SER A 126 2.49 -7.02 -9.21
CA SER A 126 3.46 -7.39 -10.25
C SER A 126 4.17 -8.69 -9.90
N ALA A 127 4.43 -9.53 -10.90
CA ALA A 127 5.08 -10.84 -10.71
C ALA A 127 6.61 -10.76 -10.77
N ASP A 128 7.16 -9.98 -11.70
CA ASP A 128 8.58 -9.65 -11.76
C ASP A 128 8.71 -8.23 -12.30
N THR A 129 9.30 -7.34 -11.49
CA THR A 129 9.52 -5.96 -11.90
C THR A 129 10.71 -5.34 -11.17
N THR A 130 11.39 -4.44 -11.86
CA THR A 130 12.51 -3.70 -11.29
C THR A 130 12.01 -2.54 -10.43
N ALA A 131 12.85 -2.04 -9.53
CA ALA A 131 12.53 -0.84 -8.74
C ALA A 131 12.11 0.35 -9.62
N ALA A 132 12.75 0.53 -10.79
CA ALA A 132 12.38 1.57 -11.74
C ALA A 132 10.99 1.33 -12.36
N GLY A 133 10.67 0.08 -12.70
CA GLY A 133 9.35 -0.30 -13.20
C GLY A 133 8.24 -0.03 -12.18
N ILE A 134 8.47 -0.35 -10.91
CA ILE A 134 7.54 -0.02 -9.82
C ILE A 134 7.35 1.49 -9.70
N TYR A 135 8.44 2.27 -9.68
CA TYR A 135 8.34 3.74 -9.62
C TYR A 135 7.58 4.35 -10.80
N GLN A 136 7.76 3.81 -12.00
CA GLN A 136 7.06 4.27 -13.20
C GLN A 136 5.57 3.92 -13.15
N ALA A 137 5.24 2.68 -12.77
CA ALA A 137 3.86 2.22 -12.68
C ALA A 137 3.06 2.94 -11.58
N MET A 138 3.70 3.23 -10.44
CA MET A 138 3.07 3.97 -9.35
C MET A 138 2.84 5.44 -9.70
N GLY A 139 3.71 6.06 -10.51
CA GLY A 139 3.53 7.44 -10.94
C GLY A 139 3.38 8.40 -9.74
N HIS A 140 2.21 9.02 -9.62
CA HIS A 140 1.86 9.93 -8.51
C HIS A 140 0.89 9.32 -7.49
N ASP A 141 0.69 8.02 -7.59
CA ASP A 141 -0.23 7.26 -6.76
C ASP A 141 0.46 6.71 -5.50
N ALA A 142 -0.33 6.49 -4.45
CA ALA A 142 0.11 5.97 -3.15
C ALA A 142 -0.56 4.64 -2.78
N ARG A 143 -1.05 3.91 -3.79
CA ARG A 143 -1.62 2.56 -3.66
C ARG A 143 -0.63 1.54 -3.07
N PRO A 144 -1.12 0.52 -2.34
CA PRO A 144 -0.29 -0.60 -1.92
C PRO A 144 0.27 -1.38 -3.11
N VAL A 145 1.48 -1.91 -2.92
CA VAL A 145 2.21 -2.69 -3.93
C VAL A 145 2.42 -4.11 -3.40
N ALA A 146 2.05 -5.11 -4.21
CA ALA A 146 2.36 -6.52 -3.98
C ALA A 146 3.29 -7.04 -5.08
N LEU A 147 4.46 -7.53 -4.65
CA LEU A 147 5.42 -8.20 -5.52
C LEU A 147 5.34 -9.70 -5.25
N ASP A 148 5.08 -10.48 -6.29
CA ASP A 148 5.24 -11.92 -6.25
C ASP A 148 6.72 -12.29 -6.45
N GLU A 149 7.17 -13.45 -5.95
CA GLU A 149 8.48 -14.02 -6.30
C GLU A 149 9.71 -13.11 -6.13
N LEU A 150 9.82 -12.42 -4.99
CA LEU A 150 11.05 -11.73 -4.60
C LEU A 150 12.13 -12.72 -4.10
N GLU A 151 12.53 -13.66 -4.94
CA GLU A 151 13.66 -14.55 -4.66
C GLU A 151 14.97 -13.93 -5.18
N PRO A 152 16.11 -14.21 -4.53
CA PRO A 152 17.40 -13.89 -5.10
C PRO A 152 17.59 -14.76 -6.35
N ASP A 153 17.16 -14.24 -7.49
CA ASP A 153 17.60 -14.67 -8.80
C ASP A 153 19.14 -14.56 -8.91
N SER A 154 19.69 -14.93 -10.05
CA SER A 154 21.12 -14.81 -10.38
C SER A 154 21.74 -13.41 -10.12
N ASP A 155 20.93 -12.35 -9.98
CA ASP A 155 21.39 -11.01 -9.60
C ASP A 155 20.85 -10.55 -8.22
N PRO A 156 21.67 -10.64 -7.15
CA PRO A 156 21.30 -10.17 -5.81
C PRO A 156 21.06 -8.65 -5.73
N ARG A 157 21.51 -7.87 -6.73
CA ARG A 157 21.30 -6.41 -6.77
C ARG A 157 19.84 -6.06 -6.98
N LYS A 158 19.08 -6.87 -7.70
CA LYS A 158 17.63 -6.67 -7.90
C LYS A 158 16.89 -6.66 -6.56
N LEU A 159 17.13 -7.68 -5.73
CA LEU A 159 16.54 -7.79 -4.39
C LEU A 159 16.93 -6.60 -3.51
N GLN A 160 18.21 -6.21 -3.51
CA GLN A 160 18.69 -5.06 -2.73
C GLN A 160 18.02 -3.76 -3.18
N ASN A 161 17.86 -3.54 -4.48
CA ASN A 161 17.21 -2.36 -5.03
C ASN A 161 15.73 -2.29 -4.66
N VAL A 162 15.03 -3.44 -4.66
CA VAL A 162 13.62 -3.51 -4.23
C VAL A 162 13.49 -3.26 -2.73
N VAL A 163 14.36 -3.82 -1.90
CA VAL A 163 14.36 -3.55 -0.45
C VAL A 163 14.70 -2.09 -0.16
N HIS A 164 15.65 -1.51 -0.88
CA HIS A 164 15.97 -0.09 -0.78
C HIS A 164 14.76 0.77 -1.16
N LEU A 165 14.10 0.46 -2.27
CA LEU A 165 12.84 1.08 -2.68
C LEU A 165 11.78 1.00 -1.58
N MET A 166 11.50 -0.19 -1.05
CA MET A 166 10.53 -0.41 0.01
C MET A 166 10.82 0.47 1.24
N ARG A 167 12.10 0.62 1.62
CA ARG A 167 12.51 1.47 2.74
C ARG A 167 12.33 2.96 2.48
N THR A 168 12.70 3.44 1.30
CA THR A 168 12.53 4.85 0.93
C THR A 168 11.05 5.21 0.80
N SER A 169 10.23 4.30 0.25
CA SER A 169 8.77 4.45 0.16
C SER A 169 8.08 4.44 1.53
N ALA A 170 8.67 3.73 2.51
CA ALA A 170 8.13 3.68 3.88
C ALA A 170 8.21 5.03 4.58
N SER A 171 9.34 5.75 4.47
CA SER A 171 9.51 7.09 5.06
C SER A 171 8.92 8.23 4.21
N GLY A 172 8.56 7.95 2.96
CA GLY A 172 8.12 8.98 2.02
C GLY A 172 9.26 9.90 1.56
N ASP A 173 10.53 9.48 1.72
CA ASP A 173 11.67 10.26 1.25
C ASP A 173 11.63 10.46 -0.27
N VAL A 174 12.11 11.63 -0.71
CA VAL A 174 12.04 12.06 -2.11
C VAL A 174 12.97 11.21 -2.97
N GLY A 175 12.42 10.18 -3.60
CA GLY A 175 13.08 9.45 -4.68
C GLY A 175 13.11 10.29 -5.95
N ASN A 176 14.29 10.66 -6.44
CA ASN A 176 14.42 11.33 -7.74
C ASN A 176 14.01 10.38 -8.87
N ARG A 177 13.00 10.76 -9.65
CA ARG A 177 12.54 10.02 -10.84
C ARG A 177 13.54 10.21 -11.98
N GLY A 178 14.48 9.28 -12.13
CA GLY A 178 15.44 9.25 -13.23
C GLY A 178 14.80 8.73 -14.51
N GLY A 179 14.21 9.60 -15.31
CA GLY A 179 13.83 9.31 -16.70
C GLY A 179 14.72 10.10 -17.67
N PRO A 180 15.12 9.55 -18.83
CA PRO A 180 15.86 10.31 -19.84
C PRO A 180 14.92 11.36 -20.45
N THR A 181 14.91 12.56 -19.86
CA THR A 181 14.14 13.68 -20.39
C THR A 181 15.01 14.42 -21.39
N ARG A 182 14.72 14.31 -22.69
CA ARG A 182 15.14 15.33 -23.66
C ARG A 182 14.42 16.64 -23.31
N VAL A 183 15.16 17.51 -22.64
CA VAL A 183 15.04 18.99 -22.53
C VAL A 183 13.65 19.58 -22.27
N ARG A 184 13.44 20.09 -21.04
CA ARG A 184 13.25 21.53 -20.73
C ARG A 184 13.29 21.72 -19.20
N PRO A 185 13.97 22.75 -18.66
CA PRO A 185 14.15 22.90 -17.23
C PRO A 185 12.84 23.38 -16.61
N ARG A 186 12.21 22.52 -15.81
CA ARG A 186 11.17 22.95 -14.86
C ARG A 186 11.29 22.10 -13.60
N ASN A 187 11.76 22.75 -12.53
CA ASN A 187 11.85 22.20 -11.18
C ASN A 187 10.48 21.69 -10.71
N SER A 188 10.19 20.40 -10.87
CA SER A 188 9.11 19.73 -10.14
C SER A 188 9.73 18.84 -9.06
N ARG A 189 10.21 19.50 -7.99
CA ARG A 189 10.56 18.81 -6.75
C ARG A 189 9.27 18.21 -6.18
N CYS A 190 9.21 16.89 -6.07
CA CYS A 190 8.17 16.22 -5.31
C CYS A 190 8.56 16.34 -3.83
N THR A 191 8.15 17.44 -3.18
CA THR A 191 8.45 17.68 -1.77
C THR A 191 7.38 17.06 -0.89
N ARG A 192 7.69 15.96 -0.20
CA ARG A 192 7.12 15.68 1.13
C ARG A 192 8.18 15.02 2.02
N PRO A 193 8.77 15.76 2.98
CA PRO A 193 9.66 15.22 4.00
C PRO A 193 8.91 14.95 5.31
N SER A 194 9.16 13.84 6.01
CA SER A 194 9.23 13.80 7.50
C SER A 194 9.60 12.43 8.09
N CYS A 195 10.83 12.35 8.59
CA CYS A 195 11.28 11.78 9.87
C CYS A 195 10.98 10.30 10.25
N PHE A 196 12.06 9.51 10.36
CA PHE A 196 12.20 8.14 10.88
C PHE A 196 11.99 8.00 12.41
N PRO A 197 11.45 6.86 12.92
CA PRO A 197 12.31 5.72 13.33
C PRO A 197 11.76 4.31 12.98
N ARG A 198 12.68 3.32 13.03
CA ARG A 198 12.58 1.93 12.51
C ARG A 198 11.67 0.99 13.32
N SER A 199 10.85 0.20 12.61
CA SER A 199 10.55 -1.21 12.97
C SER A 199 10.07 -2.02 11.76
N THR A 200 10.80 -3.05 11.34
CA THR A 200 10.34 -4.07 10.36
C THR A 200 10.19 -5.40 11.08
N THR A 201 8.97 -5.93 11.14
CA THR A 201 8.67 -7.26 11.70
C THR A 201 8.52 -8.27 10.57
N ARG A 202 9.25 -9.38 10.67
CA ARG A 202 9.32 -10.47 9.68
C ARG A 202 8.27 -11.53 10.03
N CYS A 203 7.42 -11.97 9.09
CA CYS A 203 6.46 -13.07 9.30
C CYS A 203 6.70 -14.21 8.29
N THR A 204 6.71 -15.44 8.77
CA THR A 204 6.91 -16.66 7.98
C THR A 204 5.68 -17.56 8.06
N ALA A 205 5.25 -18.17 6.94
CA ALA A 205 4.11 -19.10 6.89
C ALA A 205 4.46 -20.42 6.17
N ARG A 206 3.94 -21.55 6.70
CA ARG A 206 3.95 -22.91 6.14
C ARG A 206 2.51 -23.42 5.96
N ARG A 207 2.30 -24.62 5.39
CA ARG A 207 0.98 -25.28 5.36
C ARG A 207 1.15 -26.79 5.49
N THR A 208 0.25 -27.43 6.22
CA THR A 208 -0.05 -28.88 6.17
C THR A 208 -1.14 -29.15 5.16
#